data_AF-A0A7C9K667-F1
#
_entry.id   AF-A0A7C9K667-F1
#
_cell.length_a   1.000
_cell.length_b   1.000
_cell.length_c   1.000
_cell.angle_alpha   90.00
_cell.angle_beta   90.00
_cell.angle_gamma   90.00
#
_symmetry.space_group_name_H-M   'P 1'
#
loop_
_entity.id
_entity.type
_entity.pdbx_description
1 polymer ?
#
loop_
_entity_poly.entity_id
_entity_poly.type
_entity_poly.pdbx_seq_one_letter_code
_entity_poly.pdbx_strand_id
1 'polypeptide(L)'
;MSIRSLADLSVMIKDLLNARFAGVLLLVILSALLLGGCARSPVLLESTKTDVTPQIELTQVPFFAQTDYQCGPATLAMVLNHQGVDTSLEQLIPQVFLPGRDGSVQPEMLATVRRYGQLAIPIRGTMDALLRHLEAGDPVVVMQNLALPAFPMWHYAVAIGFDLPNETLILRSGEIERHTMSFSRFDATWARTQRWGFVVSEPGTLPEGVSAHNALQAINAYEELHGSIAALSSWLAFTDRFPTNPFGQFALGNALYADEQPKAAQDAFESATQLDPTMGAAWLNLAILQLHSGSTEEARHALNQAAEREGESQSRAQQLLDKL
;
A
#
# COMPACT_ATOMS: atom_id res chain seq x y z
N MET A 1 54.67 56.82 -34.58
CA MET A 1 53.44 56.89 -33.77
C MET A 1 52.30 57.25 -34.73
N SER A 2 51.58 56.25 -35.25
CA SER A 2 50.49 56.46 -36.21
C SER A 2 49.25 55.77 -35.69
N ILE A 3 48.15 56.52 -35.68
CA ILE A 3 46.86 56.21 -35.04
C ILE A 3 46.23 55.03 -35.78
N ARG A 4 46.14 53.87 -35.12
CA ARG A 4 45.32 52.74 -35.60
C ARG A 4 43.85 53.17 -35.61
N SER A 5 43.21 52.97 -36.76
CA SER A 5 41.89 53.46 -37.11
C SER A 5 40.78 52.97 -36.17
N LEU A 6 39.85 53.85 -35.83
CA LEU A 6 38.61 53.56 -35.08
C LEU A 6 37.75 52.45 -35.72
N ALA A 7 37.97 52.14 -37.00
CA ALA A 7 37.29 51.05 -37.70
C ALA A 7 37.64 49.65 -37.17
N ASP A 8 38.91 49.41 -36.79
CA ASP A 8 39.34 48.10 -36.27
C ASP A 8 38.76 47.84 -34.87
N LEU A 9 38.57 48.90 -34.08
CA LEU A 9 37.97 48.81 -32.75
C LEU A 9 36.46 48.46 -32.83
N SER A 10 35.75 48.99 -33.82
CA SER A 10 34.33 48.69 -34.04
C SER A 10 34.08 47.24 -34.50
N VAL A 11 34.97 46.68 -35.31
CA VAL A 11 34.88 45.28 -35.75
C VAL A 11 35.17 44.34 -34.58
N MET A 12 36.24 44.62 -33.83
CA MET A 12 36.62 43.82 -32.66
C MET A 12 35.55 43.84 -31.56
N ILE A 13 34.88 44.98 -31.32
CA ILE A 13 33.77 45.09 -30.35
C ILE A 13 32.52 44.31 -30.82
N LYS A 14 32.18 44.34 -32.12
CA LYS A 14 31.08 43.53 -32.67
C LYS A 14 31.36 42.03 -32.57
N ASP A 15 32.58 41.61 -32.84
CA ASP A 15 32.98 40.20 -32.73
C ASP A 15 33.02 39.72 -31.27
N LEU A 16 33.45 40.58 -30.34
CA LEU A 16 33.39 40.31 -28.89
C LEU A 16 31.95 40.25 -28.35
N LEU A 17 31.04 41.10 -28.84
CA LEU A 17 29.61 41.06 -28.49
C LEU A 17 28.97 39.77 -29.02
N ASN A 18 29.20 39.43 -30.29
CA ASN A 18 28.65 38.22 -30.91
C ASN A 18 29.19 36.92 -30.26
N ALA A 19 30.47 36.88 -29.89
CA ALA A 19 31.07 35.75 -29.18
C ALA A 19 30.48 35.54 -27.77
N ARG A 20 30.11 36.63 -27.07
CA ARG A 20 29.45 36.54 -25.75
C ARG A 20 28.01 36.03 -25.85
N PHE A 21 27.25 36.45 -26.86
CA PHE A 21 25.91 35.91 -27.10
C PHE A 21 25.94 34.46 -27.55
N ALA A 22 26.89 34.07 -28.40
CA ALA A 22 27.09 32.67 -28.81
C ALA A 22 27.50 31.79 -27.62
N GLY A 23 28.37 32.28 -26.73
CA GLY A 23 28.78 31.58 -25.51
C GLY A 23 27.62 31.38 -24.54
N VAL A 24 26.78 32.40 -24.32
CA VAL A 24 25.58 32.30 -23.46
C VAL A 24 24.54 31.35 -24.08
N LEU A 25 24.32 31.42 -25.40
CA LEU A 25 23.41 30.51 -26.10
C LEU A 25 23.90 29.05 -26.00
N LEU A 26 25.20 28.81 -26.20
CA LEU A 26 25.81 27.50 -26.05
C LEU A 26 25.67 26.98 -24.62
N LEU A 27 25.89 27.83 -23.61
CA LEU A 27 25.71 27.47 -22.20
C LEU A 27 24.24 27.13 -21.89
N VAL A 28 23.28 27.92 -22.37
CA VAL A 28 21.83 27.63 -22.21
C VAL A 28 21.44 26.33 -22.90
N ILE A 29 21.95 26.06 -24.10
CA ILE A 29 21.71 24.81 -24.82
C ILE A 29 22.36 23.63 -24.10
N LEU A 30 23.60 23.78 -23.61
CA LEU A 30 24.29 22.74 -22.84
C LEU A 30 23.58 22.48 -21.51
N SER A 31 23.12 23.53 -20.82
CA SER A 31 22.30 23.42 -19.61
C SER A 31 20.96 22.76 -19.89
N ALA A 32 20.30 23.09 -21.01
CA ALA A 32 19.05 22.46 -21.42
C ALA A 32 19.24 20.99 -21.82
N LEU A 33 20.38 20.63 -22.43
CA LEU A 33 20.74 19.25 -22.75
C LEU A 33 21.13 18.44 -21.50
N LEU A 34 21.79 19.07 -20.52
CA LEU A 34 22.12 18.46 -19.22
C LEU A 34 20.91 18.35 -18.29
N LEU A 35 19.90 19.22 -18.46
CA LEU A 35 18.62 19.18 -17.74
C LEU A 35 17.52 18.41 -18.49
N GLY A 36 17.83 17.86 -19.67
CA GLY A 36 17.00 16.90 -20.39
C GLY A 36 16.99 15.56 -19.66
N GLY A 37 16.51 15.54 -18.42
CA GLY A 37 16.21 14.30 -17.72
C GLY A 37 15.13 13.59 -18.51
N CYS A 38 15.49 12.50 -19.18
CA CYS A 38 14.51 11.63 -19.82
C CYS A 38 13.49 11.25 -18.75
N ALA A 39 12.27 11.77 -18.85
CA ALA A 39 11.13 11.27 -18.11
C ALA A 39 10.92 9.84 -18.59
N ARG A 40 11.58 8.88 -17.92
CA ARG A 40 11.55 7.48 -18.30
C ARG A 40 10.18 6.95 -17.90
N SER A 41 9.41 6.47 -18.88
CA SER A 41 8.17 5.75 -18.58
C SER A 41 8.44 4.55 -17.68
N PRO A 42 7.51 4.22 -16.78
CA PRO A 42 7.62 3.00 -15.98
C PRO A 42 7.72 1.80 -16.94
N VAL A 43 8.66 0.89 -16.66
CA VAL A 43 8.79 -0.34 -17.46
C VAL A 43 7.78 -1.34 -16.93
N LEU A 44 6.69 -1.53 -17.67
CA LEU A 44 5.71 -2.59 -17.41
C LEU A 44 6.28 -3.95 -17.83
N LEU A 45 5.92 -5.00 -17.07
CA LEU A 45 6.19 -6.38 -17.46
C LEU A 45 5.45 -6.72 -18.77
N GLU A 46 6.06 -7.55 -19.61
CA GLU A 46 5.42 -7.99 -20.86
C GLU A 46 4.13 -8.76 -20.61
N SER A 47 4.04 -9.52 -19.51
CA SER A 47 2.79 -10.15 -19.08
C SER A 47 1.73 -9.11 -18.79
N THR A 48 2.05 -8.04 -18.04
CA THR A 48 1.09 -6.96 -17.79
C THR A 48 0.62 -6.31 -19.09
N LYS A 49 1.50 -6.06 -20.06
CA LYS A 49 1.08 -5.47 -21.34
C LYS A 49 0.15 -6.36 -22.17
N THR A 50 0.25 -7.67 -22.00
CA THR A 50 -0.48 -8.66 -22.80
C THR A 50 -1.77 -9.10 -22.12
N ASP A 51 -1.74 -9.23 -20.79
CA ASP A 51 -2.80 -9.85 -20.00
C ASP A 51 -3.87 -8.86 -19.55
N VAL A 52 -3.49 -7.58 -19.31
CA VAL A 52 -4.48 -6.58 -18.87
C VAL A 52 -5.28 -6.04 -20.06
N THR A 53 -6.55 -5.70 -19.82
CA THR A 53 -7.41 -5.04 -20.81
C THR A 53 -6.76 -3.77 -21.37
N PRO A 54 -6.98 -3.41 -22.65
CA PRO A 54 -6.39 -2.21 -23.24
C PRO A 54 -6.80 -0.91 -22.53
N GLN A 55 -8.00 -0.88 -21.96
CA GLN A 55 -8.52 0.28 -21.23
C GLN A 55 -9.54 -0.14 -20.19
N ILE A 56 -9.59 0.57 -19.06
CA ILE A 56 -10.64 0.43 -18.06
C ILE A 56 -10.87 1.76 -17.35
N GLU A 57 -12.13 2.03 -16.96
CA GLU A 57 -12.48 3.17 -16.12
C GLU A 57 -13.62 2.76 -15.18
N LEU A 58 -13.36 2.81 -13.88
CA LEU A 58 -14.29 2.53 -12.79
C LEU A 58 -15.19 3.76 -12.56
N THR A 59 -16.10 4.00 -13.50
CA THR A 59 -17.00 5.17 -13.49
C THR A 59 -17.95 5.21 -12.28
N GLN A 60 -18.19 4.07 -11.63
CA GLN A 60 -18.98 3.94 -10.41
C GLN A 60 -18.32 4.55 -9.18
N VAL A 61 -17.00 4.81 -9.21
CA VAL A 61 -16.31 5.45 -8.09
C VAL A 61 -16.82 6.90 -7.97
N PRO A 62 -17.48 7.27 -6.85
CA PRO A 62 -18.05 8.58 -6.68
C PRO A 62 -16.96 9.65 -6.64
N PHE A 63 -17.34 10.90 -6.86
CA PHE A 63 -16.43 12.04 -6.80
C PHE A 63 -16.84 13.02 -5.71
N PHE A 64 -15.89 13.30 -4.81
CA PHE A 64 -15.95 14.36 -3.82
C PHE A 64 -14.85 15.37 -4.13
N ALA A 65 -15.23 16.60 -4.48
CA ALA A 65 -14.27 17.65 -4.80
C ALA A 65 -13.34 17.92 -3.60
N GLN A 66 -12.04 18.01 -3.87
CA GLN A 66 -11.03 18.24 -2.84
C GLN A 66 -10.69 19.73 -2.78
N THR A 67 -11.06 20.41 -1.70
CA THR A 67 -10.55 21.76 -1.42
C THR A 67 -9.28 21.67 -0.57
N ASP A 68 -8.66 22.82 -0.26
CA ASP A 68 -7.40 22.88 0.49
C ASP A 68 -7.40 21.99 1.74
N TYR A 69 -6.37 21.13 1.85
CA TYR A 69 -6.13 20.17 2.94
C TYR A 69 -7.15 19.02 3.10
N GLN A 70 -8.09 18.84 2.15
CA GLN A 70 -9.14 17.81 2.23
C GLN A 70 -8.89 16.59 1.33
N CYS A 71 -7.74 16.50 0.65
CA CYS A 71 -7.46 15.41 -0.28
C CYS A 71 -7.51 14.02 0.39
N GLY A 72 -7.05 13.86 1.64
CA GLY A 72 -7.17 12.59 2.38
C GLY A 72 -8.63 12.19 2.66
N PRO A 73 -9.41 12.98 3.43
CA PRO A 73 -10.82 12.69 3.70
C PRO A 73 -11.64 12.45 2.43
N ALA A 74 -11.42 13.23 1.37
CA ALA A 74 -12.13 13.06 0.11
C ALA A 74 -11.79 11.74 -0.59
N THR A 75 -10.51 11.35 -0.66
CA THR A 75 -10.14 10.04 -1.23
C THR A 75 -10.71 8.88 -0.42
N LEU A 76 -10.73 8.97 0.92
CA LEU A 76 -11.39 7.99 1.77
C LEU A 76 -12.90 7.91 1.51
N ALA A 77 -13.57 9.05 1.38
CA ALA A 77 -15.00 9.09 1.05
C ALA A 77 -15.28 8.35 -0.26
N MET A 78 -14.46 8.58 -1.29
CA MET A 78 -14.61 7.92 -2.59
C MET A 78 -14.50 6.39 -2.47
N VAL A 79 -13.42 5.88 -1.86
CA VAL A 79 -13.18 4.44 -1.82
C VAL A 79 -14.07 3.70 -0.81
N LEU A 80 -14.47 4.34 0.29
CA LEU A 80 -15.42 3.75 1.24
C LEU A 80 -16.83 3.65 0.64
N ASN A 81 -17.31 4.70 -0.03
CA ASN A 81 -18.60 4.64 -0.73
C ASN A 81 -18.59 3.64 -1.89
N HIS A 82 -17.45 3.50 -2.61
CA HIS A 82 -17.29 2.45 -3.62
C HIS A 82 -17.43 1.04 -3.02
N GLN A 83 -17.00 0.84 -1.77
CA GLN A 83 -17.17 -0.40 -1.01
C GLN A 83 -18.55 -0.51 -0.32
N GLY A 84 -19.50 0.37 -0.67
CA GLY A 84 -20.84 0.37 -0.09
C GLY A 84 -20.94 0.91 1.34
N VAL A 85 -19.87 1.50 1.87
CA VAL A 85 -19.89 2.16 3.19
C VAL A 85 -20.36 3.60 3.03
N ASP A 86 -21.56 3.89 3.51
CA ASP A 86 -22.14 5.24 3.50
C ASP A 86 -21.34 6.18 4.43
N THR A 87 -20.59 7.09 3.82
CA THR A 87 -19.77 8.08 4.55
C THR A 87 -19.70 9.38 3.78
N SER A 88 -19.54 10.48 4.52
CA SER A 88 -19.43 11.84 4.00
C SER A 88 -18.10 12.47 4.35
N LEU A 89 -17.74 13.52 3.62
CA LEU A 89 -16.50 14.26 3.83
C LEU A 89 -16.47 14.87 5.25
N GLU A 90 -17.61 15.39 5.70
CA GLU A 90 -17.80 16.00 7.01
C GLU A 90 -17.53 15.03 8.16
N GLN A 91 -17.88 13.75 7.98
CA GLN A 91 -17.61 12.70 8.97
C GLN A 91 -16.12 12.29 9.00
N LEU A 92 -15.42 12.39 7.88
CA LEU A 92 -14.04 11.92 7.72
C LEU A 92 -12.99 12.99 8.07
N ILE A 93 -13.26 14.27 7.83
CA ILE A 93 -12.35 15.38 8.18
C ILE A 93 -11.79 15.27 9.61
N PRO A 94 -12.63 15.15 10.68
CA PRO A 94 -12.11 15.13 12.05
C PRO A 94 -11.32 13.86 12.39
N GLN A 95 -11.41 12.79 11.59
CA GLN A 95 -10.76 11.51 11.87
C GLN A 95 -9.35 11.41 11.27
N VAL A 96 -9.09 12.21 10.23
CA VAL A 96 -7.86 12.15 9.43
C VAL A 96 -7.02 13.42 9.61
N PHE A 97 -7.63 14.55 9.98
CA PHE A 97 -6.93 15.80 10.23
C PHE A 97 -6.37 15.86 11.65
N LEU A 98 -5.04 16.09 11.77
CA LEU A 98 -4.37 16.26 13.06
C LEU A 98 -4.01 17.74 13.29
N PRO A 99 -4.39 18.35 14.43
CA PRO A 99 -3.96 19.71 14.77
C PRO A 99 -2.44 19.85 14.74
N GLY A 100 -1.92 20.80 13.96
CA GLY A 100 -0.48 21.06 13.83
C GLY A 100 0.26 20.21 12.79
N ARG A 101 -0.46 19.37 12.04
CA ARG A 101 0.08 18.71 10.83
C ARG A 101 -0.78 19.16 9.64
N ASP A 102 -0.17 19.85 8.69
CA ASP A 102 -0.85 20.33 7.48
C ASP A 102 -1.21 19.15 6.55
N GLY A 103 -2.30 18.44 6.85
CA GLY A 103 -2.89 17.41 5.99
C GLY A 103 -2.98 16.00 6.60
N SER A 104 -3.34 15.06 5.74
CA SER A 104 -3.60 13.67 6.09
C SER A 104 -2.33 12.82 6.02
N VAL A 105 -2.10 12.02 7.05
CA VAL A 105 -0.93 11.14 7.17
C VAL A 105 -1.32 9.69 6.88
N GLN A 106 -0.39 8.93 6.29
CA GLN A 106 -0.66 7.57 5.79
C GLN A 106 -1.20 6.60 6.85
N PRO A 107 -0.66 6.55 8.09
CA PRO A 107 -1.21 5.68 9.14
C PRO A 107 -2.67 5.99 9.47
N GLU A 108 -3.04 7.27 9.49
CA GLU A 108 -4.37 7.79 9.80
C GLU A 108 -5.36 7.46 8.68
N MET A 109 -4.92 7.47 7.42
CA MET A 109 -5.71 6.98 6.29
C MET A 109 -6.09 5.51 6.48
N LEU A 110 -5.10 4.65 6.74
CA LEU A 110 -5.33 3.22 6.94
C LEU A 110 -6.16 2.95 8.20
N ALA A 111 -5.89 3.67 9.30
CA ALA A 111 -6.63 3.54 10.55
C ALA A 111 -8.10 3.96 10.39
N THR A 112 -8.37 5.01 9.62
CA THR A 112 -9.74 5.46 9.37
C THR A 112 -10.52 4.40 8.61
N VAL A 113 -9.97 3.81 7.55
CA VAL A 113 -10.62 2.68 6.84
C VAL A 113 -10.97 1.54 7.80
N ARG A 114 -10.06 1.18 8.71
CA ARG A 114 -10.33 0.16 9.73
C ARG A 114 -11.44 0.55 10.69
N ARG A 115 -11.53 1.81 11.12
CA ARG A 115 -12.65 2.28 11.96
C ARG A 115 -14.01 2.13 11.29
N TYR A 116 -14.06 2.15 9.96
CA TYR A 116 -15.25 1.90 9.16
C TYR A 116 -15.49 0.40 8.86
N GLY A 117 -14.82 -0.50 9.57
CA GLY A 117 -15.07 -1.94 9.45
C GLY A 117 -14.51 -2.56 8.17
N GLN A 118 -13.60 -1.86 7.49
CA GLN A 118 -12.98 -2.32 6.24
C GLN A 118 -11.49 -2.64 6.43
N LEU A 119 -10.93 -3.47 5.57
CA LEU A 119 -9.49 -3.71 5.47
C LEU A 119 -8.84 -2.64 4.60
N ALA A 120 -7.74 -2.07 5.06
CA ALA A 120 -6.90 -1.17 4.28
C ALA A 120 -5.61 -1.92 3.91
N ILE A 121 -5.50 -2.36 2.65
CA ILE A 121 -4.41 -3.26 2.21
C ILE A 121 -3.45 -2.47 1.32
N PRO A 122 -2.22 -2.18 1.79
CA PRO A 122 -1.20 -1.58 0.95
C PRO A 122 -0.94 -2.42 -0.30
N ILE A 123 -0.83 -1.78 -1.46
CA ILE A 123 -0.48 -2.47 -2.70
C ILE A 123 1.04 -2.60 -2.84
N ARG A 124 1.49 -3.46 -3.74
CA ARG A 124 2.89 -3.39 -4.19
C ARG A 124 3.08 -2.07 -4.94
N GLY A 125 4.12 -1.31 -4.60
CA GLY A 125 4.44 -0.03 -5.23
C GLY A 125 5.02 -0.19 -6.63
N THR A 126 4.26 -0.75 -7.56
CA THR A 126 4.60 -0.88 -8.99
C THR A 126 3.41 -0.51 -9.84
N MET A 127 3.66 0.02 -11.05
CA MET A 127 2.58 0.29 -12.00
C MET A 127 1.84 -1.00 -12.36
N ASP A 128 2.55 -2.11 -12.52
CA ASP A 128 1.96 -3.44 -12.79
C ASP A 128 0.94 -3.90 -11.74
N ALA A 129 1.17 -3.58 -10.46
CA ALA A 129 0.22 -3.92 -9.40
C ALA A 129 -0.97 -2.97 -9.41
N LEU A 130 -0.72 -1.67 -9.61
CA LEU A 130 -1.76 -0.66 -9.71
C LEU A 130 -2.73 -0.98 -10.86
N LEU A 131 -2.23 -1.28 -12.07
CA LEU A 131 -3.08 -1.58 -13.22
C LEU A 131 -3.92 -2.84 -13.02
N ARG A 132 -3.36 -3.89 -12.38
CA ARG A 132 -4.10 -5.12 -12.07
C ARG A 132 -5.22 -4.89 -11.05
N HIS A 133 -4.99 -4.05 -10.03
CA HIS A 133 -6.06 -3.65 -9.11
C HIS A 133 -7.20 -2.93 -9.83
N LEU A 134 -6.87 -1.99 -10.71
CA LEU A 134 -7.88 -1.29 -11.50
C LEU A 134 -8.69 -2.24 -12.40
N GLU A 135 -8.01 -3.20 -13.04
CA GLU A 135 -8.65 -4.25 -13.83
C GLU A 135 -9.58 -5.15 -13.01
N ALA A 136 -9.17 -5.49 -11.79
CA ALA A 136 -9.96 -6.28 -10.84
C ALA A 136 -11.16 -5.50 -10.25
N GLY A 137 -11.29 -4.20 -10.53
CA GLY A 137 -12.36 -3.36 -10.01
C GLY A 137 -12.04 -2.63 -8.70
N ASP A 138 -10.77 -2.66 -8.27
CA ASP A 138 -10.28 -2.03 -7.05
C ASP A 138 -9.73 -0.62 -7.34
N PRO A 139 -10.45 0.47 -6.99
CA PRO A 139 -9.86 1.80 -7.04
C PRO A 139 -8.71 1.91 -6.02
N VAL A 140 -7.60 2.50 -6.46
CA VAL A 140 -6.37 2.58 -5.65
C VAL A 140 -6.21 3.98 -5.10
N VAL A 141 -6.19 4.14 -3.78
CA VAL A 141 -5.76 5.39 -3.16
C VAL A 141 -4.25 5.50 -3.30
N VAL A 142 -3.77 6.61 -3.84
CA VAL A 142 -2.35 6.85 -4.09
C VAL A 142 -1.92 8.19 -3.49
N MET A 143 -0.68 8.24 -3.02
CA MET A 143 -0.06 9.49 -2.56
C MET A 143 0.97 9.95 -3.58
N GLN A 144 0.84 11.17 -4.09
CA GLN A 144 1.81 11.79 -4.99
C GLN A 144 2.53 12.94 -4.28
N ASN A 145 3.78 13.20 -4.71
CA ASN A 145 4.41 14.49 -4.46
C ASN A 145 4.47 15.27 -5.78
N LEU A 146 3.55 16.22 -5.92
CA LEU A 146 3.37 16.98 -7.16
C LEU A 146 4.47 18.03 -7.38
N ALA A 147 5.19 18.41 -6.33
CA ALA A 147 6.27 19.37 -6.39
C ALA A 147 7.65 18.71 -6.30
N LEU A 148 8.71 19.51 -6.47
CA LEU A 148 10.09 19.02 -6.42
C LEU A 148 10.46 18.60 -4.98
N PRO A 149 11.41 17.66 -4.78
CA PRO A 149 11.78 17.17 -3.45
C PRO A 149 12.17 18.27 -2.44
N ALA A 150 12.71 19.40 -2.90
CA ALA A 150 13.08 20.53 -2.06
C ALA A 150 11.88 21.33 -1.50
N PHE A 151 10.69 21.21 -2.10
CA PHE A 151 9.46 21.88 -1.68
C PHE A 151 8.27 20.93 -1.91
N PRO A 152 8.04 19.95 -1.03
CA PRO A 152 7.05 18.90 -1.28
C PRO A 152 5.61 19.44 -1.30
N MET A 153 4.80 18.91 -2.21
CA MET A 153 3.35 19.11 -2.27
C MET A 153 2.69 17.74 -2.26
N TRP A 154 2.32 17.30 -1.06
CA TRP A 154 1.68 16.00 -0.85
C TRP A 154 0.24 16.04 -1.30
N HIS A 155 -0.15 15.05 -2.10
CA HIS A 155 -1.46 15.01 -2.72
C HIS A 155 -2.01 13.59 -2.75
N TYR A 156 -3.20 13.37 -2.21
CA TYR A 156 -3.92 12.11 -2.36
C TYR A 156 -4.85 12.17 -3.57
N ALA A 157 -4.86 11.09 -4.34
CA ALA A 157 -5.79 10.86 -5.43
C ALA A 157 -6.31 9.42 -5.38
N VAL A 158 -7.39 9.15 -6.12
CA VAL A 158 -7.86 7.78 -6.36
C VAL A 158 -7.63 7.46 -7.81
N ALA A 159 -6.78 6.47 -8.10
CA ALA A 159 -6.70 5.89 -9.43
C ALA A 159 -7.96 5.07 -9.70
N ILE A 160 -8.61 5.33 -10.83
CA ILE A 160 -9.88 4.70 -11.20
C ILE A 160 -9.84 4.07 -12.59
N GLY A 161 -8.75 4.21 -13.34
CA GLY A 161 -8.70 3.67 -14.69
C GLY A 161 -7.39 3.94 -15.40
N PHE A 162 -7.24 3.33 -16.56
CA PHE A 162 -6.12 3.52 -17.45
C PHE A 162 -6.51 3.29 -18.91
N ASP A 163 -5.70 3.85 -19.81
CA ASP A 163 -5.67 3.55 -21.24
C ASP A 163 -4.22 3.17 -21.56
N LEU A 164 -4.00 1.88 -21.82
CA LEU A 164 -2.70 1.30 -22.05
C LEU A 164 -2.10 1.72 -23.41
N PRO A 165 -2.84 1.70 -24.55
CA PRO A 165 -2.33 2.22 -25.82
C PRO A 165 -1.82 3.66 -25.76
N ASN A 166 -2.51 4.53 -25.02
CA ASN A 166 -2.11 5.93 -24.86
C ASN A 166 -1.19 6.17 -23.65
N GLU A 167 -0.86 5.13 -22.88
CA GLU A 167 -0.10 5.20 -21.62
C GLU A 167 -0.63 6.29 -20.67
N THR A 168 -1.95 6.34 -20.45
CA THR A 168 -2.58 7.33 -19.57
C THR A 168 -3.29 6.69 -18.38
N LEU A 169 -3.18 7.33 -17.23
CA LEU A 169 -3.89 7.00 -16.00
C LEU A 169 -5.03 7.99 -15.76
N ILE A 170 -6.15 7.49 -15.24
CA ILE A 170 -7.36 8.25 -14.92
C ILE A 170 -7.52 8.28 -13.41
N LEU A 171 -7.65 9.47 -12.84
CA LEU A 171 -7.68 9.75 -11.41
C LEU A 171 -8.90 10.59 -11.03
N ARG A 172 -9.47 10.34 -9.85
CA ARG A 172 -10.21 11.36 -9.08
C ARG A 172 -9.20 12.18 -8.29
N SER A 173 -9.06 13.48 -8.58
CA SER A 173 -7.96 14.29 -8.04
C SER A 173 -8.27 15.78 -7.97
N GLY A 174 -8.10 16.40 -6.80
CA GLY A 174 -8.38 17.82 -6.62
C GLY A 174 -9.86 18.14 -6.85
N GLU A 175 -10.11 19.26 -7.53
CA GLU A 175 -11.44 19.65 -8.03
C GLU A 175 -11.78 18.99 -9.37
N ILE A 176 -10.90 18.17 -9.93
CA ILE A 176 -11.06 17.56 -11.25
C ILE A 176 -11.60 16.14 -11.07
N GLU A 177 -12.87 15.96 -11.45
CA GLU A 177 -13.54 14.67 -11.40
C GLU A 177 -12.83 13.61 -12.24
N ARG A 178 -12.50 13.92 -13.50
CA ARG A 178 -11.80 12.98 -14.40
C ARG A 178 -10.45 13.55 -14.81
N HIS A 179 -9.45 13.37 -13.96
CA HIS A 179 -8.10 13.86 -14.21
C HIS A 179 -7.25 12.82 -14.93
N THR A 180 -6.78 13.12 -16.13
CA THR A 180 -5.93 12.22 -16.94
C THR A 180 -4.48 12.70 -16.95
N MET A 181 -3.53 11.79 -16.77
CA MET A 181 -2.10 12.08 -16.93
C MET A 181 -1.33 10.89 -17.53
N SER A 182 -0.18 11.15 -18.14
CA SER A 182 0.67 10.06 -18.66
C SER A 182 1.23 9.18 -17.54
N PHE A 183 1.46 7.90 -17.82
CA PHE A 183 2.13 6.96 -16.92
C PHE A 183 3.49 7.47 -16.44
N SER A 184 4.28 8.06 -17.33
CA SER A 184 5.58 8.64 -17.01
C SER A 184 5.48 9.76 -15.97
N ARG A 185 4.51 10.67 -16.12
CA ARG A 185 4.31 11.78 -15.18
C ARG A 185 3.77 11.29 -13.84
N PHE A 186 2.82 10.36 -13.88
CA PHE A 186 2.27 9.73 -12.69
C PHE A 186 3.38 9.03 -11.89
N ASP A 187 4.11 8.08 -12.50
CA ASP A 187 5.13 7.29 -11.81
C ASP A 187 6.25 8.18 -11.25
N ALA A 188 6.64 9.25 -11.95
CA ALA A 188 7.65 10.18 -11.46
C ALA A 188 7.23 10.91 -10.17
N THR A 189 5.95 11.24 -10.02
CA THR A 189 5.41 11.90 -8.80
C THR A 189 5.05 10.90 -7.70
N TRP A 190 4.68 9.68 -8.06
CA TRP A 190 4.38 8.57 -7.15
C TRP A 190 5.66 7.95 -6.58
N ALA A 191 6.75 7.87 -7.35
CA ALA A 191 8.04 7.38 -6.87
C ALA A 191 8.61 8.20 -5.69
N ARG A 192 8.27 9.50 -5.63
CA ARG A 192 8.69 10.41 -4.54
C ARG A 192 8.06 10.09 -3.19
N THR A 193 6.95 9.34 -3.18
CA THR A 193 6.26 8.83 -1.98
C THR A 193 6.52 7.34 -1.80
N GLN A 194 7.59 6.81 -2.39
CA GLN A 194 7.91 5.38 -2.41
C GLN A 194 6.82 4.52 -3.06
N ARG A 195 6.06 5.11 -4.01
CA ARG A 195 4.92 4.47 -4.67
C ARG A 195 3.90 3.94 -3.68
N TRP A 196 3.63 4.72 -2.64
CA TRP A 196 2.64 4.37 -1.64
C TRP A 196 1.23 4.41 -2.20
N GLY A 197 0.48 3.34 -1.94
CA GLY A 197 -0.95 3.26 -2.22
C GLY A 197 -1.57 2.06 -1.54
N PHE A 198 -2.90 2.05 -1.46
CA PHE A 198 -3.66 0.97 -0.85
C PHE A 198 -5.02 0.81 -1.53
N VAL A 199 -5.60 -0.38 -1.38
CA VAL A 199 -6.98 -0.70 -1.74
C VAL A 199 -7.79 -0.96 -0.47
N VAL A 200 -9.10 -0.80 -0.58
CA VAL A 200 -10.05 -1.09 0.50
C VAL A 200 -10.81 -2.37 0.15
N SER A 201 -10.98 -3.27 1.11
CA SER A 201 -11.78 -4.49 0.94
C SER A 201 -12.58 -4.82 2.19
N GLU A 202 -13.70 -5.50 2.00
CA GLU A 202 -14.50 -6.03 3.10
C GLU A 202 -13.80 -7.23 3.77
N PRO A 203 -14.04 -7.48 5.07
CA PRO A 203 -13.54 -8.66 5.75
C PRO A 203 -14.00 -9.96 5.05
N GLY A 204 -13.05 -10.86 4.78
CA GLY A 204 -13.30 -12.09 4.02
C GLY A 204 -13.03 -12.00 2.52
N THR A 205 -12.76 -10.80 1.99
CA THR A 205 -12.35 -10.62 0.60
C THR A 205 -10.90 -10.14 0.53
N LEU A 206 -10.08 -10.84 -0.25
CA LEU A 206 -8.69 -10.46 -0.54
C LEU A 206 -8.56 -10.04 -2.01
N PRO A 207 -8.31 -8.75 -2.29
CA PRO A 207 -8.07 -8.24 -3.64
C PRO A 207 -6.96 -9.00 -4.36
N GLU A 208 -7.09 -9.16 -5.68
CA GLU A 208 -6.08 -9.88 -6.46
C GLU A 208 -4.73 -9.16 -6.44
N GLY A 209 -3.63 -9.91 -6.43
CA GLY A 209 -2.28 -9.35 -6.54
C GLY A 209 -1.68 -8.77 -5.26
N VAL A 210 -2.43 -8.74 -4.14
CA VAL A 210 -1.92 -8.41 -2.81
C VAL A 210 -0.88 -9.45 -2.36
N SER A 211 0.17 -8.99 -1.67
CA SER A 211 1.18 -9.89 -1.12
C SER A 211 0.71 -10.50 0.20
N ALA A 212 1.20 -11.70 0.53
CA ALA A 212 0.94 -12.32 1.83
C ALA A 212 1.36 -11.41 3.00
N HIS A 213 2.46 -10.67 2.84
CA HIS A 213 2.91 -9.72 3.86
C HIS A 213 1.91 -8.59 4.10
N ASN A 214 1.45 -7.92 3.02
CA ASN A 214 0.55 -6.78 3.14
C ASN A 214 -0.84 -7.20 3.62
N ALA A 215 -1.35 -8.33 3.13
CA ALA A 215 -2.62 -8.88 3.59
C ALA A 215 -2.56 -9.27 5.07
N LEU A 216 -1.49 -9.96 5.51
CA LEU A 216 -1.31 -10.33 6.92
C LEU A 216 -1.26 -9.11 7.83
N GLN A 217 -0.52 -8.06 7.45
CA GLN A 217 -0.47 -6.81 8.22
C GLN A 217 -1.84 -6.12 8.30
N ALA A 218 -2.59 -6.07 7.19
CA ALA A 218 -3.90 -5.43 7.15
C ALA A 218 -4.93 -6.17 8.00
N ILE A 219 -4.96 -7.51 7.95
CA ILE A 219 -5.88 -8.32 8.75
C ILE A 219 -5.53 -8.25 10.23
N ASN A 220 -4.24 -8.35 10.60
CA ASN A 220 -3.79 -8.16 11.99
C ASN A 220 -4.24 -6.79 12.54
N ALA A 221 -3.99 -5.71 11.79
CA ALA A 221 -4.39 -4.37 12.23
C ALA A 221 -5.91 -4.18 12.34
N TYR A 222 -6.70 -4.96 11.59
CA TYR A 222 -8.15 -5.00 11.70
C TYR A 222 -8.59 -5.80 12.94
N GLU A 223 -7.99 -6.97 13.16
CA GLU A 223 -8.22 -7.81 14.33
C GLU A 223 -7.91 -7.08 15.64
N GLU A 224 -6.82 -6.31 15.70
CA GLU A 224 -6.47 -5.50 16.88
C GLU A 224 -7.59 -4.53 17.29
N LEU A 225 -8.40 -4.06 16.34
CA LEU A 225 -9.47 -3.11 16.58
C LEU A 225 -10.83 -3.79 16.82
N HIS A 226 -11.13 -4.87 16.09
CA HIS A 226 -12.47 -5.48 16.03
C HIS A 226 -12.56 -6.86 16.68
N GLY A 227 -11.43 -7.46 17.05
CA GLY A 227 -11.33 -8.79 17.65
C GLY A 227 -11.25 -9.94 16.63
N SER A 228 -10.81 -11.10 17.12
CA SER A 228 -10.49 -12.28 16.29
C SER A 228 -11.70 -12.86 15.56
N ILE A 229 -12.90 -12.83 16.18
CA ILE A 229 -14.13 -13.31 15.55
C ILE A 229 -14.47 -12.47 14.31
N ALA A 230 -14.38 -11.14 14.40
CA ALA A 230 -14.62 -10.25 13.27
C ALA A 230 -13.60 -10.43 12.13
N ALA A 231 -12.36 -10.83 12.47
CA ALA A 231 -11.30 -11.09 11.51
C ALA A 231 -11.34 -12.51 10.90
N LEU A 232 -12.18 -13.42 11.43
CA LEU A 232 -12.18 -14.84 11.05
C LEU A 232 -12.36 -15.06 9.55
N SER A 233 -13.32 -14.39 8.92
CA SER A 233 -13.53 -14.52 7.46
C SER A 233 -12.29 -14.12 6.67
N SER A 234 -11.59 -13.06 7.11
CA SER A 234 -10.35 -12.60 6.48
C SER A 234 -9.20 -13.60 6.66
N TRP A 235 -9.09 -14.24 7.82
CA TRP A 235 -8.09 -15.30 8.04
C TRP A 235 -8.36 -16.56 7.23
N LEU A 236 -9.62 -16.92 7.05
CA LEU A 236 -10.02 -18.01 6.14
C LEU A 236 -9.62 -17.68 4.69
N ALA A 237 -9.96 -16.49 4.20
CA ALA A 237 -9.55 -16.04 2.86
C ALA A 237 -8.02 -15.99 2.71
N PHE A 238 -7.31 -15.56 3.75
CA PHE A 238 -5.85 -15.50 3.76
C PHE A 238 -5.22 -16.87 3.66
N THR A 239 -5.68 -17.84 4.45
CA THR A 239 -5.12 -19.19 4.47
C THR A 239 -5.52 -20.01 3.24
N ASP A 240 -6.67 -19.75 2.63
CA ASP A 240 -7.00 -20.28 1.30
C ASP A 240 -6.01 -19.76 0.24
N ARG A 241 -5.66 -18.46 0.30
CA ARG A 241 -4.76 -17.88 -0.69
C ARG A 241 -3.30 -18.21 -0.45
N PHE A 242 -2.87 -18.24 0.81
CA PHE A 242 -1.48 -18.42 1.25
C PHE A 242 -1.37 -19.58 2.25
N PRO A 243 -1.68 -20.83 1.84
CA PRO A 243 -1.82 -21.96 2.76
C PRO A 243 -0.53 -22.34 3.49
N THR A 244 0.63 -21.97 2.93
CA THR A 244 1.96 -22.25 3.48
C THR A 244 2.50 -21.12 4.37
N ASN A 245 1.66 -20.16 4.79
CA ASN A 245 2.07 -19.09 5.70
C ASN A 245 1.80 -19.50 7.16
N PRO A 246 2.84 -19.73 8.00
CA PRO A 246 2.67 -20.21 9.37
C PRO A 246 1.94 -19.20 10.26
N PHE A 247 2.19 -17.90 10.10
CA PHE A 247 1.52 -16.85 10.88
C PHE A 247 0.03 -16.74 10.56
N GLY A 248 -0.35 -16.92 9.29
CA GLY A 248 -1.76 -16.97 8.88
C GLY A 248 -2.50 -18.16 9.49
N GLN A 249 -1.88 -19.35 9.51
CA GLN A 249 -2.45 -20.53 10.16
C GLN A 249 -2.59 -20.34 11.68
N PHE A 250 -1.59 -19.73 12.31
CA PHE A 250 -1.65 -19.42 13.74
C PHE A 250 -2.77 -18.41 14.07
N ALA A 251 -2.88 -17.31 13.32
CA ALA A 251 -3.94 -16.33 13.52
C ALA A 251 -5.33 -16.91 13.25
N LEU A 252 -5.47 -17.75 12.21
CA LEU A 252 -6.70 -18.50 11.96
C LEU A 252 -7.06 -19.40 13.15
N GLY A 253 -6.10 -20.12 13.73
CA GLY A 253 -6.34 -20.95 14.91
C GLY A 253 -6.85 -20.15 16.11
N ASN A 254 -6.30 -18.95 16.34
CA ASN A 254 -6.78 -18.05 17.40
C ASN A 254 -8.22 -17.57 17.13
N ALA A 255 -8.52 -17.19 15.88
CA ALA A 255 -9.86 -16.76 15.48
C ALA A 255 -10.90 -17.88 15.59
N LEU A 256 -10.57 -19.09 15.14
CA LEU A 256 -11.44 -20.28 15.26
C LEU A 256 -11.66 -20.67 16.72
N TYR A 257 -10.64 -20.55 17.57
CA TYR A 257 -10.79 -20.79 19.00
C TYR A 257 -11.73 -19.77 19.64
N ALA A 258 -11.58 -18.49 19.30
CA ALA A 258 -12.47 -17.43 19.78
C ALA A 258 -13.93 -17.61 19.30
N ASP A 259 -14.11 -18.19 18.11
CA ASP A 259 -15.42 -18.53 17.53
C ASP A 259 -15.97 -19.90 18.00
N GLU A 260 -15.41 -20.47 19.07
CA GLU A 260 -15.85 -21.74 19.68
C GLU A 260 -15.78 -22.96 18.73
N GLN A 261 -14.82 -22.97 17.80
CA GLN A 261 -14.54 -24.08 16.89
C GLN A 261 -13.22 -24.81 17.24
N PRO A 262 -13.13 -25.50 18.40
CA PRO A 262 -11.87 -26.01 18.94
C PRO A 262 -11.19 -27.06 18.05
N LYS A 263 -11.95 -27.86 17.30
CA LYS A 263 -11.36 -28.87 16.41
C LYS A 263 -10.68 -28.22 15.20
N ALA A 264 -11.34 -27.24 14.57
CA ALA A 264 -10.76 -26.49 13.46
C ALA A 264 -9.57 -25.63 13.93
N ALA A 265 -9.66 -25.05 15.14
CA ALA A 265 -8.55 -24.33 15.75
C ALA A 265 -7.32 -25.24 15.97
N GLN A 266 -7.54 -26.46 16.45
CA GLN A 266 -6.48 -27.46 16.59
C GLN A 266 -5.79 -27.75 15.25
N ASP A 267 -6.57 -28.01 14.19
CA ASP A 267 -6.02 -28.34 12.87
C ASP A 267 -5.20 -27.16 12.28
N ALA A 268 -5.64 -25.91 12.54
CA ALA A 268 -4.91 -24.71 12.15
C ALA A 268 -3.59 -24.53 12.94
N PHE A 269 -3.60 -24.77 14.26
CA PHE A 269 -2.37 -24.73 15.06
C PHE A 269 -1.40 -25.86 14.68
N GLU A 270 -1.88 -27.07 14.39
CA GLU A 270 -1.06 -28.17 13.86
C GLU A 270 -0.42 -27.78 12.53
N SER A 271 -1.16 -27.12 11.64
CA SER A 271 -0.61 -26.59 10.38
C SER A 271 0.45 -25.52 10.64
N ALA A 272 0.23 -24.62 11.59
CA ALA A 272 1.19 -23.58 11.96
C ALA A 272 2.51 -24.18 12.49
N THR A 273 2.44 -25.20 13.35
CA THR A 273 3.63 -25.86 13.91
C THR A 273 4.38 -26.73 12.90
N GLN A 274 3.70 -27.27 11.90
CA GLN A 274 4.35 -27.97 10.78
C GLN A 274 5.08 -27.00 9.85
N LEU A 275 4.48 -25.85 9.56
CA LEU A 275 5.05 -24.82 8.68
C LEU A 275 6.19 -24.05 9.34
N ASP A 276 6.05 -23.75 10.63
CA ASP A 276 7.10 -23.18 11.46
C ASP A 276 7.25 -23.97 12.76
N PRO A 277 8.13 -24.98 12.77
CA PRO A 277 8.43 -25.75 13.97
C PRO A 277 8.96 -24.89 15.11
N THR A 278 9.48 -23.69 14.89
CA THR A 278 10.05 -22.84 15.94
C THR A 278 9.02 -21.96 16.66
N MET A 279 7.77 -21.95 16.18
CA MET A 279 6.70 -21.11 16.73
C MET A 279 6.17 -21.64 18.08
N GLY A 280 6.84 -21.27 19.18
CA GLY A 280 6.47 -21.71 20.53
C GLY A 280 5.03 -21.39 20.94
N ALA A 281 4.48 -20.24 20.48
CA ALA A 281 3.09 -19.85 20.75
C ALA A 281 2.08 -20.80 20.10
N ALA A 282 2.33 -21.28 18.88
CA ALA A 282 1.46 -22.24 18.21
C ALA A 282 1.46 -23.60 18.92
N TRP A 283 2.65 -24.07 19.34
CA TRP A 283 2.78 -25.29 20.14
C TRP A 283 2.05 -25.20 21.48
N LEU A 284 2.15 -24.05 22.16
CA LEU A 284 1.46 -23.84 23.43
C LEU A 284 -0.07 -23.84 23.24
N ASN A 285 -0.59 -23.14 22.24
CA ASN A 285 -2.03 -23.10 21.97
C ASN A 285 -2.56 -24.47 21.56
N LEU A 286 -1.82 -25.21 20.73
CA LEU A 286 -2.13 -26.60 20.38
C LEU A 286 -2.23 -27.49 21.63
N ALA A 287 -1.23 -27.42 22.51
CA ALA A 287 -1.23 -28.19 23.75
C ALA A 287 -2.43 -27.88 24.64
N ILE A 288 -2.80 -26.61 24.78
CA ILE A 288 -3.95 -26.20 25.61
C ILE A 288 -5.25 -26.83 25.07
N LEU A 289 -5.45 -26.85 23.75
CA LEU A 289 -6.62 -27.51 23.14
C LEU A 289 -6.60 -29.03 23.32
N GLN A 290 -5.43 -29.65 23.23
CA GLN A 290 -5.27 -31.08 23.45
C GLN A 290 -5.55 -31.47 24.92
N LEU A 291 -5.15 -30.64 25.88
CA LEU A 291 -5.51 -30.82 27.29
C LEU A 291 -7.02 -30.75 27.51
N HIS A 292 -7.69 -29.76 26.90
CA HIS A 292 -9.14 -29.61 27.03
C HIS A 292 -9.93 -30.77 26.39
N SER A 293 -9.38 -31.40 25.34
CA SER A 293 -9.98 -32.57 24.68
C SER A 293 -9.61 -33.92 25.30
N GLY A 294 -8.72 -33.94 26.31
CA GLY A 294 -8.29 -35.15 27.01
C GLY A 294 -7.15 -35.93 26.33
N SER A 295 -6.55 -35.36 25.28
CA SER A 295 -5.39 -35.91 24.56
C SER A 295 -4.07 -35.60 25.28
N THR A 296 -3.88 -36.21 26.46
CA THR A 296 -2.77 -35.88 27.38
C THR A 296 -1.39 -36.16 26.80
N GLU A 297 -1.21 -37.23 26.04
CA GLU A 297 0.11 -37.59 25.48
C GLU A 297 0.51 -36.62 24.35
N GLU A 298 -0.43 -36.28 23.47
CA GLU A 298 -0.25 -35.28 22.43
C GLU A 298 0.04 -33.90 23.05
N ALA A 299 -0.72 -33.52 24.08
CA ALA A 299 -0.50 -32.29 24.82
C ALA A 299 0.90 -32.25 25.44
N ARG A 300 1.36 -33.35 26.06
CA ARG A 300 2.71 -33.43 26.63
C ARG A 300 3.79 -33.22 25.57
N HIS A 301 3.62 -33.81 24.38
CA HIS A 301 4.53 -33.58 23.26
C HIS A 301 4.55 -32.10 22.84
N ALA A 302 3.39 -31.50 22.61
CA ALA A 302 3.29 -30.10 22.20
C ALA A 302 3.85 -29.13 23.26
N LEU A 303 3.62 -29.39 24.55
CA LEU A 303 4.21 -28.60 25.64
C LEU A 303 5.74 -28.72 25.69
N ASN A 304 6.30 -29.91 25.49
CA ASN A 304 7.75 -30.08 25.42
C ASN A 304 8.33 -29.26 24.26
N GLN A 305 7.68 -29.28 23.09
CA GLN A 305 8.08 -28.41 21.98
C GLN A 305 8.02 -26.93 22.37
N ALA A 306 6.93 -26.46 22.97
CA ALA A 306 6.83 -25.07 23.42
C ALA A 306 7.88 -24.68 24.49
N ALA A 307 8.27 -25.61 25.37
CA ALA A 307 9.23 -25.38 26.47
C ALA A 307 10.71 -25.41 26.01
N GLU A 308 11.01 -26.09 24.90
CA GLU A 308 12.35 -26.11 24.30
C GLU A 308 12.71 -24.79 23.58
N ARG A 309 11.72 -23.95 23.29
CA ARG A 309 11.88 -22.71 22.51
C ARG A 309 11.86 -21.51 23.45
N GLU A 310 12.90 -20.68 23.39
CA GLU A 310 12.96 -19.44 24.17
C GLU A 310 11.86 -18.47 23.75
N GLY A 311 11.14 -17.90 24.71
CA GLY A 311 10.08 -16.93 24.46
C GLY A 311 8.99 -16.93 25.55
N GLU A 312 7.98 -16.09 25.36
CA GLU A 312 6.88 -15.93 26.32
C GLU A 312 6.13 -17.25 26.59
N SER A 313 6.01 -18.12 25.58
CA SER A 313 5.35 -19.41 25.67
C SER A 313 6.08 -20.43 26.55
N GLN A 314 7.40 -20.29 26.71
CA GLN A 314 8.25 -21.28 27.38
C GLN A 314 7.83 -21.50 28.83
N SER A 315 7.78 -20.41 29.59
CA SER A 315 7.45 -20.43 31.02
C SER A 315 6.07 -21.03 31.28
N ARG A 316 5.10 -20.71 30.40
CA ARG A 316 3.75 -21.23 30.49
C ARG A 316 3.69 -22.72 30.16
N ALA A 317 4.43 -23.17 29.16
CA ALA A 317 4.51 -24.58 28.80
C ALA A 317 5.10 -25.43 29.93
N GLN A 318 6.18 -24.97 30.56
CA GLN A 318 6.79 -25.66 31.71
C GLN A 318 5.84 -25.78 32.90
N GLN A 319 5.12 -24.71 33.24
CA GLN A 319 4.10 -24.75 34.30
C GLN A 319 2.97 -25.75 34.03
N LEU A 320 2.62 -26.00 32.76
CA LEU A 320 1.61 -26.98 32.40
C LEU A 320 2.19 -28.41 32.45
N LEU A 321 3.44 -28.61 32.03
CA LEU A 321 4.14 -29.90 32.15
C LEU A 321 4.27 -30.36 33.60
N ASP A 322 4.59 -29.46 34.53
CA ASP A 322 4.73 -29.79 35.95
C ASP A 322 3.43 -30.28 36.60
N LYS A 323 2.27 -30.02 35.96
CA LYS A 323 0.94 -30.41 36.44
C LYS A 323 0.42 -31.70 35.78
N LEU A 324 1.11 -32.22 34.77
CA LEU A 324 0.73 -33.38 33.96
C LEU A 324 1.38 -34.67 34.44
#